data_AF-A0A920A8M9-F1
#
_entry.id   AF-A0A920A8M9-F1
#
_cell.length_a   1.000
_cell.length_b   1.000
_cell.length_c   1.000
_cell.angle_alpha   90.00
_cell.angle_beta   90.00
_cell.angle_gamma   90.00
#
_symmetry.space_group_name_H-M   'P 1'
#
loop_
_entity.id
_entity.type
_entity.pdbx_description
1 polymer ?
#
loop_
_entity_poly.entity_id
_entity_poly.type
_entity_poly.pdbx_seq_one_letter_code
_entity_poly.pdbx_strand_id
1 'polypeptide(L)'
;MFRRYYPYGSIAGTVVGFAGADGGLDGVEELFNSSLDAEIKEDFFIRSAKGQKTFGNLESFNLEKEKLTLTLDITLQYKLFEELKKAIVDSKAAGGFALIMDSKNGDILAMASYPSFNPNNSSRVLKRNRLMEDFYEPGSLIKPFTIAGALEMKLIEKDTVIDTNPGYVTLSNIRRSEAGGKNFGEIMPDEIIYHSSQVGTAKVAIKFSDDQLKNNLRRFGFGEFLEMDLSLSNPGTILDAPKLYEIDKASMG
;
A
#
# COMPACT_ATOMS: atom_id res chain seq x y z
N MET A 1 5.65 -24.58 26.00
CA MET A 1 6.15 -23.56 25.05
C MET A 1 5.44 -23.80 23.73
N PHE A 2 4.63 -22.84 23.28
CA PHE A 2 3.93 -22.93 21.99
C PHE A 2 4.83 -22.33 20.90
N ARG A 3 4.76 -22.88 19.70
CA ARG A 3 5.46 -22.35 18.52
C ARG A 3 4.44 -22.12 17.41
N ARG A 4 4.45 -20.92 16.82
CA ARG A 4 3.64 -20.62 15.64
C ARG A 4 4.11 -21.46 14.45
N TYR A 5 3.14 -21.92 13.66
CA TYR A 5 3.36 -22.59 12.40
C TYR A 5 2.54 -21.89 11.32
N TYR A 6 3.16 -21.65 10.16
CA TYR A 6 2.56 -20.88 9.06
C TYR A 6 2.34 -21.79 7.85
N PRO A 7 1.14 -22.37 7.66
CA PRO A 7 0.88 -23.38 6.62
C PRO A 7 1.20 -22.92 5.20
N TYR A 8 1.06 -21.62 4.93
CA TYR A 8 1.25 -21.04 3.60
C TYR A 8 2.66 -20.49 3.35
N GLY A 9 3.57 -20.61 4.32
CA GLY A 9 4.98 -20.29 4.16
C GLY A 9 5.23 -18.94 3.48
N SER A 10 5.98 -18.94 2.38
CA SER A 10 6.35 -17.72 1.66
C SER A 10 5.22 -17.02 0.90
N ILE A 11 4.11 -17.71 0.62
CA ILE A 11 2.99 -17.13 -0.14
C ILE A 11 2.36 -15.97 0.63
N ALA A 12 2.29 -16.09 1.97
CA ALA A 12 1.74 -15.09 2.86
C ALA A 12 2.79 -14.51 3.83
N GLY A 13 4.08 -14.84 3.62
CA GLY A 13 5.14 -14.54 4.59
C GLY A 13 5.29 -13.06 4.92
N THR A 14 5.27 -12.18 3.90
CA THR A 14 5.39 -10.73 4.09
C THR A 14 4.11 -10.06 4.60
N VAL A 15 2.96 -10.76 4.58
CA VAL A 15 1.69 -10.21 5.07
C VAL A 15 1.44 -10.67 6.50
N VAL A 16 1.48 -11.98 6.71
CA VAL A 16 1.28 -12.57 8.04
C VAL A 16 2.46 -12.26 8.96
N GLY A 17 3.67 -12.17 8.39
CA GLY A 17 4.89 -11.98 9.15
C GLY A 17 5.24 -13.20 9.98
N PHE A 18 5.75 -12.98 11.19
CA PHE A 18 6.08 -14.05 12.12
C PHE A 18 6.15 -13.57 13.57
N ALA A 19 5.90 -14.47 14.50
CA ALA A 19 6.17 -14.32 15.93
C ALA A 19 7.48 -14.97 16.37
N GLY A 20 8.12 -14.36 17.36
CA GLY A 20 9.23 -14.87 18.14
C GLY A 20 8.76 -15.64 19.39
N ALA A 21 9.65 -15.72 20.39
CA ALA A 21 9.32 -16.32 21.68
C ALA A 21 8.40 -15.43 22.53
N ASP A 22 8.50 -14.11 22.35
CA ASP A 22 7.88 -13.09 23.21
C ASP A 22 6.76 -12.30 22.50
N GLY A 23 6.28 -12.79 21.35
CA GLY A 23 5.21 -12.14 20.57
C GLY A 23 5.49 -11.99 19.08
N GLY A 24 4.57 -11.33 18.37
CA GLY A 24 4.68 -10.95 16.97
C GLY A 24 5.81 -9.97 16.68
N LEU A 25 6.52 -10.18 15.57
CA LEU A 25 7.72 -9.42 15.20
C LEU A 25 7.67 -8.83 13.78
N ASP A 26 6.66 -9.20 12.99
CA ASP A 26 6.46 -8.67 11.64
C ASP A 26 5.00 -8.86 11.21
N GLY A 27 4.55 -8.07 10.24
CA GLY A 27 3.25 -8.19 9.57
C GLY A 27 2.05 -8.20 10.53
N VAL A 28 1.05 -9.03 10.21
CA VAL A 28 -0.16 -9.22 11.03
C VAL A 28 0.16 -9.67 12.44
N GLU A 29 1.19 -10.52 12.64
CA GLU A 29 1.57 -10.98 13.99
C GLU A 29 2.02 -9.82 14.87
N GLU A 30 2.81 -8.86 14.36
CA GLU A 30 3.19 -7.65 15.10
C GLU A 30 1.99 -6.71 15.30
N LEU A 31 1.24 -6.47 14.22
CA LEU A 31 0.08 -5.56 14.23
C LEU A 31 -0.94 -5.92 15.30
N PHE A 32 -1.30 -7.20 15.38
CA PHE A 32 -2.29 -7.69 16.33
C PHE A 32 -1.64 -8.36 17.53
N ASN A 33 -0.38 -8.06 17.84
CA ASN A 33 0.32 -8.73 18.94
C ASN A 33 -0.44 -8.58 20.27
N SER A 34 -0.98 -7.39 20.59
CA SER A 34 -1.75 -7.16 21.81
C SER A 34 -3.02 -8.01 21.92
N SER A 35 -3.69 -8.30 20.80
CA SER A 35 -4.89 -9.15 20.74
C SER A 35 -4.56 -10.64 20.62
N LEU A 36 -3.40 -10.98 20.04
CA LEU A 36 -2.97 -12.36 19.79
C LEU A 36 -2.09 -12.94 20.89
N ASP A 37 -1.46 -12.09 21.69
CA ASP A 37 -0.64 -12.51 22.81
C ASP A 37 -1.53 -13.06 23.92
N ALA A 38 -1.07 -14.15 24.53
CA ALA A 38 -1.77 -14.70 25.67
C ALA A 38 -1.34 -13.92 26.90
N GLU A 39 -2.29 -13.49 27.75
CA GLU A 39 -1.93 -13.04 29.09
C GLU A 39 -1.06 -14.10 29.76
N ILE A 40 0.20 -13.76 30.01
CA ILE A 40 1.11 -14.60 30.79
C ILE A 40 0.59 -14.54 32.23
N LYS A 41 -0.25 -15.51 32.61
CA LYS A 41 -0.58 -15.69 34.03
C LYS A 41 0.66 -16.18 34.76
N GLU A 42 1.12 -15.37 35.72
CA GLU A 42 2.14 -15.80 36.66
C GLU A 42 1.59 -16.95 37.53
N ASP A 43 2.03 -18.17 37.27
CA ASP A 43 1.78 -19.28 38.19
C ASP A 43 2.78 -19.20 39.36
N PHE A 44 2.24 -19.06 40.58
CA PHE A 44 3.04 -19.13 41.81
C PHE A 44 3.46 -20.58 42.06
N PHE A 45 4.74 -20.88 41.86
CA PHE A 45 5.32 -22.19 42.21
C PHE A 45 5.92 -22.14 43.62
N ILE A 46 5.45 -23.03 44.51
CA ILE A 46 6.17 -23.31 45.75
C ILE A 46 7.41 -24.14 45.39
N ARG A 47 8.59 -23.63 45.76
CA ARG A 47 9.87 -24.35 45.64
C ARG A 47 10.29 -24.89 47.00
N SER A 48 10.68 -26.17 47.05
CA SER A 48 11.37 -26.73 48.22
C SER A 48 12.73 -26.04 48.43
N ALA A 49 13.30 -26.11 49.64
CA ALA A 49 14.63 -25.57 49.97
C ALA A 49 15.78 -26.11 49.08
N LYS A 50 15.55 -27.21 48.35
CA LYS A 50 16.47 -27.79 47.34
C LYS A 50 16.17 -27.33 45.89
N GLY A 51 15.27 -26.37 45.70
CA GLY A 51 14.91 -25.81 44.39
C GLY A 51 13.93 -26.64 43.54
N GLN A 52 13.40 -27.75 44.07
CA GLN A 52 12.45 -28.61 43.35
C GLN A 52 11.04 -27.98 43.34
N LYS A 53 10.41 -27.92 42.15
CA LYS A 53 9.03 -27.44 41.96
C LYS A 53 8.06 -28.50 42.50
N THR A 54 7.24 -28.18 43.49
CA THR A 54 6.42 -29.21 44.16
C THR A 54 4.96 -29.29 43.71
N PHE A 55 4.31 -28.24 43.19
CA PHE A 55 2.99 -28.35 42.53
C PHE A 55 2.75 -27.15 41.59
N GLY A 56 2.01 -27.38 40.50
CA GLY A 56 1.44 -26.36 39.61
C GLY A 56 0.17 -26.93 38.98
N ASN A 57 -0.93 -26.18 39.05
CA ASN A 57 -2.21 -26.62 38.51
C ASN A 57 -2.22 -26.39 36.99
N LEU A 58 -2.26 -27.46 36.19
CA LEU A 58 -2.34 -27.39 34.73
C LEU A 58 -3.67 -26.80 34.21
N GLU A 59 -4.68 -26.66 35.08
CA GLU A 59 -6.01 -26.12 34.74
C GLU A 59 -6.05 -24.58 34.61
N SER A 60 -4.97 -23.85 34.94
CA SER A 60 -4.91 -22.38 34.80
C SER A 60 -4.68 -21.91 33.35
N PHE A 61 -4.36 -22.83 32.43
CA PHE A 61 -4.14 -22.54 31.01
C PHE A 61 -5.47 -22.37 30.28
N ASN A 62 -6.08 -21.20 30.38
CA ASN A 62 -7.14 -20.82 29.46
C ASN A 62 -6.51 -20.51 28.07
N LEU A 63 -6.71 -21.40 27.10
CA LEU A 63 -6.33 -21.23 25.70
C LEU A 63 -7.49 -20.70 24.85
N GLU A 64 -8.56 -20.16 25.45
CA GLU A 64 -9.58 -19.39 24.74
C GLU A 64 -8.95 -18.11 24.21
N LYS A 65 -8.27 -18.26 23.08
CA LYS A 65 -7.62 -17.18 22.36
C LYS A 65 -8.62 -16.49 21.46
N GLU A 66 -8.50 -15.18 21.37
CA GLU A 66 -9.14 -14.43 20.30
C GLU A 66 -8.68 -14.99 18.95
N LYS A 67 -9.66 -15.36 18.12
CA LYS A 67 -9.40 -15.82 16.76
C LYS A 67 -9.41 -14.61 15.84
N LEU A 68 -8.25 -14.26 15.30
CA LEU A 68 -8.17 -13.30 14.21
C LEU A 68 -8.48 -14.00 12.88
N THR A 69 -9.50 -13.51 12.18
CA THR A 69 -9.80 -13.92 10.81
C THR A 69 -9.44 -12.76 9.88
N LEU A 70 -8.56 -13.01 8.92
CA LEU A 70 -8.20 -12.00 7.91
C LEU A 70 -9.21 -11.98 6.77
N THR A 71 -9.29 -10.85 6.08
CA THR A 71 -10.06 -10.70 4.83
C THR A 71 -9.44 -11.43 3.64
N LEU A 72 -8.21 -11.94 3.79
CA LEU A 72 -7.49 -12.62 2.74
C LEU A 72 -8.19 -13.92 2.30
N ASP A 73 -8.51 -14.00 1.01
CA ASP A 73 -8.85 -15.26 0.36
C ASP A 73 -7.54 -15.96 -0.02
N ILE A 74 -7.30 -17.13 0.57
CA ILE A 74 -6.05 -17.85 0.34
C ILE A 74 -5.87 -18.34 -1.10
N THR A 75 -6.96 -18.59 -1.82
CA THR A 75 -6.92 -18.99 -3.23
C THR A 75 -6.46 -17.82 -4.08
N LEU A 76 -7.00 -16.63 -3.85
CA LEU A 76 -6.57 -15.40 -4.51
C LEU A 76 -5.13 -15.06 -4.15
N GLN A 77 -4.75 -15.16 -2.86
CA GLN A 77 -3.40 -14.92 -2.39
C GLN A 77 -2.37 -15.82 -3.09
N TYR A 78 -2.65 -17.13 -3.17
CA TYR A 78 -1.77 -18.07 -3.86
C TYR A 78 -1.61 -17.72 -5.33
N LYS A 79 -2.72 -17.47 -6.04
CA LYS A 79 -2.69 -17.15 -7.46
C LYS A 79 -1.96 -15.84 -7.74
N LEU A 80 -2.24 -14.80 -6.95
CA LEU A 80 -1.59 -13.49 -7.07
C LEU A 80 -0.08 -13.61 -6.85
N PHE A 81 0.34 -14.35 -5.82
CA PHE A 81 1.77 -14.55 -5.52
C PHE A 81 2.52 -15.25 -6.65
N GLU A 82 1.96 -16.34 -7.19
CA GLU A 82 2.61 -17.10 -8.27
C GLU A 82 2.71 -16.29 -9.57
N GLU A 83 1.66 -15.55 -9.95
CA GLU A 83 1.70 -14.69 -11.14
C GLU A 83 2.66 -13.51 -10.96
N LEU A 84 2.68 -12.87 -9.79
CA LEU A 84 3.61 -11.79 -9.47
C LEU A 84 5.06 -12.29 -9.54
N LYS A 85 5.35 -13.42 -8.91
CA LYS A 85 6.68 -14.06 -8.94
C LYS A 85 7.10 -14.36 -10.38
N LYS A 86 6.22 -14.95 -11.18
CA LYS A 86 6.48 -15.25 -12.58
C LYS A 86 6.80 -13.97 -13.36
N ALA A 87 5.97 -12.94 -13.25
CA ALA A 87 6.17 -11.66 -13.92
C ALA A 87 7.51 -11.00 -13.56
N ILE A 88 7.90 -11.04 -12.28
CA ILE A 88 9.19 -10.48 -11.83
C ILE A 88 10.38 -11.28 -12.36
N VAL A 89 10.29 -12.62 -12.36
CA VAL A 89 11.36 -13.48 -12.89
C VAL A 89 11.51 -13.29 -14.40
N ASP A 90 10.40 -13.32 -15.15
CA ASP A 90 10.39 -13.19 -16.61
C ASP A 90 10.91 -11.81 -17.05
N SER A 91 10.58 -10.76 -16.31
CA SER A 91 11.08 -9.39 -16.55
C SER A 91 12.47 -9.12 -15.99
N LYS A 92 13.05 -10.04 -15.21
CA LYS A 92 14.31 -9.85 -14.47
C LYS A 92 14.27 -8.61 -13.55
N ALA A 93 13.10 -8.28 -13.01
CA ALA A 93 12.95 -7.17 -12.08
C ALA A 93 13.55 -7.49 -10.70
N ALA A 94 13.92 -6.46 -9.95
CA ALA A 94 14.46 -6.61 -8.58
C ALA A 94 13.39 -7.05 -7.55
N GLY A 95 12.11 -6.87 -7.89
CA GLY A 95 10.97 -7.18 -7.05
C GLY A 95 9.72 -6.46 -7.51
N GLY A 96 8.63 -6.62 -6.76
CA GLY A 96 7.35 -5.98 -7.01
C GLY A 96 6.31 -6.41 -6.00
N PHE A 97 5.14 -5.80 -6.09
CA PHE A 97 3.99 -6.09 -5.25
C PHE A 97 2.71 -6.12 -6.09
N ALA A 98 1.66 -6.70 -5.53
CA ALA A 98 0.33 -6.69 -6.11
C ALA A 98 -0.74 -6.75 -5.01
N LEU A 99 -1.90 -6.15 -5.29
CA LEU A 99 -3.04 -6.05 -4.38
C LEU A 99 -4.32 -6.43 -5.12
N ILE A 100 -5.19 -7.19 -4.46
CA ILE A 100 -6.58 -7.36 -4.85
C ILE A 100 -7.44 -6.88 -3.68
N MET A 101 -8.36 -5.98 -3.96
CA MET A 101 -9.28 -5.43 -2.97
C MET A 101 -10.71 -5.45 -3.47
N ASP A 102 -11.67 -5.57 -2.56
CA ASP A 102 -13.07 -5.28 -2.85
C ASP A 102 -13.30 -3.77 -2.81
N SER A 103 -13.73 -3.19 -3.94
CA SER A 103 -13.91 -1.75 -4.09
C SER A 103 -15.11 -1.18 -3.32
N LYS A 104 -16.02 -2.03 -2.82
CA LYS A 104 -17.23 -1.59 -2.12
C LYS A 104 -17.01 -1.41 -0.63
N ASN A 105 -16.25 -2.30 -0.01
CA ASN A 105 -16.01 -2.30 1.43
C ASN A 105 -14.54 -2.09 1.82
N GLY A 106 -13.61 -2.12 0.87
CA GLY A 106 -12.18 -1.91 1.11
C GLY A 106 -11.44 -3.15 1.59
N ASP A 107 -12.09 -4.32 1.64
CA ASP A 107 -11.44 -5.56 2.11
C ASP A 107 -10.26 -5.92 1.22
N ILE A 108 -9.10 -6.15 1.85
CA ILE A 108 -7.92 -6.70 1.16
C ILE A 108 -8.12 -8.20 1.00
N LEU A 109 -8.35 -8.66 -0.23
CA LEU A 109 -8.59 -10.05 -0.56
C LEU A 109 -7.29 -10.82 -0.83
N ALA A 110 -6.27 -10.13 -1.36
CA ALA A 110 -4.93 -10.68 -1.55
C ALA A 110 -3.88 -9.56 -1.59
N MET A 111 -2.72 -9.79 -0.98
CA MET A 111 -1.62 -8.85 -0.88
C MET A 111 -0.31 -9.60 -1.05
N ALA A 112 0.40 -9.40 -2.15
CA ALA A 112 1.63 -10.14 -2.44
C ALA A 112 2.81 -9.19 -2.62
N SER A 113 3.95 -9.56 -2.05
CA SER A 113 5.24 -8.92 -2.29
C SER A 113 6.25 -9.99 -2.69
N TYR A 114 7.11 -9.69 -3.67
CA TYR A 114 8.20 -10.58 -4.07
C TYR A 114 9.51 -9.77 -4.27
N PRO A 115 10.67 -10.29 -3.83
CA PRO A 115 10.88 -11.55 -3.11
C PRO A 115 10.19 -11.60 -1.73
N SER A 116 9.79 -12.80 -1.30
CA SER A 116 9.20 -13.08 0.02
C SER A 116 10.13 -14.00 0.84
N PHE A 117 9.75 -14.34 2.07
CA PHE A 117 10.46 -15.26 2.95
C PHE A 117 9.49 -16.29 3.56
N ASN A 118 10.00 -17.45 3.96
CA ASN A 118 9.21 -18.47 4.67
C ASN A 118 9.30 -18.25 6.19
N PRO A 119 8.21 -17.87 6.89
CA PRO A 119 8.19 -17.65 8.34
C PRO A 119 8.60 -18.87 9.18
N ASN A 120 8.46 -20.09 8.63
CA ASN A 120 8.85 -21.31 9.35
C ASN A 120 10.36 -21.57 9.35
N ASN A 121 11.13 -20.97 8.43
CA ASN A 121 12.58 -21.14 8.35
C ASN A 121 13.28 -20.21 9.35
N SER A 122 13.92 -20.75 10.38
CA SER A 122 14.65 -19.95 11.39
C SER A 122 15.85 -19.19 10.82
N SER A 123 16.40 -19.62 9.68
CA SER A 123 17.48 -18.94 8.95
C SER A 123 16.96 -18.05 7.83
N ARG A 124 15.68 -17.64 7.90
CA ARG A 124 15.07 -16.72 6.93
C ARG A 124 15.82 -15.39 6.87
N VAL A 125 15.94 -14.86 5.67
CA VAL A 125 16.31 -13.46 5.44
C VAL A 125 15.01 -12.71 5.23
N LEU A 126 14.73 -11.74 6.11
CA LEU A 126 13.50 -10.96 6.03
C LEU A 126 13.45 -10.21 4.70
N LYS A 127 12.24 -10.18 4.12
CA LYS A 127 11.93 -9.42 2.92
C LYS A 127 10.81 -8.47 3.27
N ARG A 128 10.94 -7.25 2.74
CA ARG A 128 10.03 -6.15 2.98
C ARG A 128 8.67 -6.44 2.37
N ASN A 129 7.61 -6.02 3.05
CA ASN A 129 6.30 -5.90 2.42
C ASN A 129 6.32 -4.66 1.54
N ARG A 130 6.78 -4.83 0.30
CA ARG A 130 7.00 -3.74 -0.67
C ARG A 130 5.76 -2.86 -0.86
N LEU A 131 4.56 -3.42 -0.77
CA LEU A 131 3.34 -2.63 -0.88
C LEU A 131 3.21 -1.58 0.24
N MET A 132 3.65 -1.92 1.45
CA MET A 132 3.59 -1.04 2.62
C MET A 132 4.83 -0.16 2.78
N GLU A 133 5.98 -0.65 2.32
CA GLU A 133 7.29 -0.06 2.63
C GLU A 133 7.95 0.68 1.45
N ASP A 134 7.63 0.35 0.19
CA ASP A 134 8.27 0.99 -0.96
C ASP A 134 7.52 2.26 -1.37
N PHE A 135 8.27 3.36 -1.52
CA PHE A 135 7.78 4.64 -2.02
C PHE A 135 8.19 4.84 -3.46
N TYR A 136 7.24 5.26 -4.29
CA TYR A 136 7.48 5.61 -5.68
C TYR A 136 6.54 6.73 -6.10
N GLU A 137 6.97 7.53 -7.07
CA GLU A 137 6.10 8.50 -7.71
C GLU A 137 5.09 7.74 -8.59
N PRO A 138 3.78 7.88 -8.38
CA PRO A 138 2.77 7.12 -9.11
C PRO A 138 2.73 7.47 -10.61
N GLY A 139 3.32 8.61 -10.99
CA GLY A 139 3.36 9.09 -12.36
C GLY A 139 1.95 9.19 -12.94
N SER A 140 1.74 8.62 -14.13
CA SER A 140 0.45 8.75 -14.84
C SER A 140 -0.73 8.05 -14.15
N LEU A 141 -0.49 7.23 -13.12
CA LEU A 141 -1.57 6.65 -12.31
C LEU A 141 -2.36 7.71 -11.54
N ILE A 142 -1.81 8.92 -11.36
CA ILE A 142 -2.49 10.02 -10.67
C ILE A 142 -3.56 10.73 -11.52
N LYS A 143 -3.44 10.68 -12.86
CA LYS A 143 -4.25 11.44 -13.80
C LYS A 143 -5.76 11.25 -13.64
N PRO A 144 -6.28 10.01 -13.48
CA PRO A 144 -7.72 9.83 -13.28
C PRO A 144 -8.26 10.60 -12.07
N PHE A 145 -7.48 10.71 -10.99
CA PHE A 145 -7.88 11.44 -9.79
C PHE A 145 -7.88 12.96 -10.01
N THR A 146 -6.92 13.48 -10.76
CA THR A 146 -6.87 14.88 -11.19
C THR A 146 -8.04 15.24 -12.09
N ILE A 147 -8.31 14.42 -13.12
CA ILE A 147 -9.42 14.65 -14.04
C ILE A 147 -10.77 14.52 -13.32
N ALA A 148 -10.94 13.52 -12.46
CA ALA A 148 -12.14 13.37 -11.65
C ALA A 148 -12.38 14.58 -10.74
N GLY A 149 -11.34 15.08 -10.07
CA GLY A 149 -11.42 16.28 -9.26
C GLY A 149 -11.81 17.52 -10.06
N ALA A 150 -11.30 17.64 -11.29
CA ALA A 150 -11.57 18.79 -12.15
C ALA A 150 -13.03 18.79 -12.63
N LEU A 151 -13.57 17.62 -12.94
CA LEU A 151 -14.99 17.43 -13.28
C LEU A 151 -15.90 17.73 -12.09
N GLU A 152 -15.58 17.18 -10.91
CA GLU A 152 -16.34 17.39 -9.66
C GLU A 152 -16.42 18.87 -9.29
N MET A 153 -15.30 19.59 -9.42
CA MET A 153 -15.21 21.02 -9.11
C MET A 153 -15.66 21.92 -10.28
N LYS A 154 -16.15 21.33 -11.38
CA LYS A 154 -16.59 22.04 -12.60
C LYS A 154 -15.51 22.95 -13.20
N LEU A 155 -14.24 22.58 -13.05
CA LEU A 155 -13.10 23.24 -13.72
C LEU A 155 -13.03 22.87 -15.21
N ILE A 156 -13.59 21.71 -15.54
CA ILE A 156 -13.85 21.20 -16.88
C ILE A 156 -15.19 20.45 -16.89
N GLU A 157 -15.75 20.26 -18.08
CA GLU A 157 -16.89 19.39 -18.37
C GLU A 157 -16.42 18.22 -19.24
N LYS A 158 -17.26 17.19 -19.41
CA LYS A 158 -16.92 15.99 -20.20
C LYS A 158 -16.63 16.29 -21.67
N ASP A 159 -17.18 17.38 -22.19
CA ASP A 159 -17.01 17.85 -23.57
C ASP A 159 -16.10 19.09 -23.68
N THR A 160 -15.44 19.47 -22.58
CA THR A 160 -14.41 20.50 -22.64
C THR A 160 -13.29 20.04 -23.56
N VAL A 161 -12.98 20.84 -24.58
CA VAL A 161 -11.87 20.60 -25.48
C VAL A 161 -10.57 21.11 -24.86
N ILE A 162 -9.56 20.24 -24.75
CA ILE A 162 -8.21 20.57 -24.31
C ILE A 162 -7.29 20.51 -25.51
N ASP A 163 -6.88 21.68 -26.01
CA ASP A 163 -5.85 21.77 -27.04
C ASP A 163 -4.49 21.33 -26.44
N THR A 164 -3.87 20.29 -26.98
CA THR A 164 -2.53 19.81 -26.60
C THR A 164 -1.47 20.14 -27.64
N ASN A 165 -1.80 20.90 -28.69
CA ASN A 165 -0.82 21.35 -29.66
C ASN A 165 0.28 22.21 -29.00
N PRO A 166 1.54 22.12 -29.49
CA PRO A 166 2.05 21.19 -30.51
C PRO A 166 2.68 19.93 -29.87
N GLY A 167 2.08 19.38 -28.82
CA GLY A 167 2.63 18.25 -28.04
C GLY A 167 3.52 18.67 -26.87
N TYR A 168 3.56 19.96 -26.53
CA TYR A 168 4.24 20.46 -25.34
C TYR A 168 3.59 21.73 -24.78
N VAL A 169 3.85 22.00 -23.51
CA VAL A 169 3.50 23.25 -22.82
C VAL A 169 4.70 23.73 -22.00
N THR A 170 4.91 25.05 -21.95
CA THR A 170 5.93 25.66 -21.09
C THR A 170 5.25 26.26 -19.87
N LEU A 171 5.59 25.75 -18.69
CA LEU A 171 5.02 26.17 -17.41
C LEU A 171 6.17 26.61 -16.50
N SER A 172 6.11 27.83 -15.96
CA SER A 172 7.18 28.35 -15.10
C SER A 172 8.60 28.21 -15.71
N ASN A 173 8.74 28.51 -17.01
CA ASN A 173 9.97 28.34 -17.82
C ASN A 173 10.46 26.89 -17.99
N ILE A 174 9.67 25.89 -17.61
CA ILE A 174 9.98 24.47 -17.77
C ILE A 174 9.06 23.87 -18.82
N ARG A 175 9.65 23.18 -19.81
CA ARG A 175 8.89 22.53 -20.88
C ARG A 175 8.45 21.12 -20.47
N ARG A 176 7.13 20.89 -20.49
CA ARG A 176 6.49 19.56 -20.39
C ARG A 176 6.09 19.12 -21.79
N SER A 177 6.48 17.90 -22.19
CA SER A 177 6.19 17.38 -23.53
C SER A 177 5.49 16.03 -23.44
N GLU A 178 4.71 15.70 -24.46
CA GLU A 178 4.14 14.37 -24.57
C GLU A 178 5.21 13.29 -24.70
N ALA A 179 4.92 12.12 -24.13
CA ALA A 179 5.82 10.98 -24.22
C ALA A 179 6.06 10.59 -25.68
N GLY A 180 7.33 10.49 -26.08
CA GLY A 180 7.73 10.15 -27.45
C GLY A 180 7.52 11.27 -28.47
N GLY A 181 7.34 12.52 -28.05
CA GLY A 181 7.23 13.67 -28.97
C GLY A 181 5.94 13.72 -29.77
N LYS A 182 4.89 13.07 -29.26
CA LYS A 182 3.56 13.04 -29.89
C LYS A 182 2.90 14.41 -29.84
N ASN A 183 1.94 14.62 -30.74
CA ASN A 183 1.00 15.72 -30.68
C ASN A 183 -0.40 15.15 -30.88
N PHE A 184 -1.26 15.25 -29.86
CA PHE A 184 -2.61 14.72 -29.90
C PHE A 184 -3.63 15.74 -30.44
N GLY A 185 -3.22 17.00 -30.66
CA GLY A 185 -4.14 18.04 -31.09
C GLY A 185 -5.14 18.39 -30.00
N GLU A 186 -6.37 18.63 -30.39
CA GLU A 186 -7.49 18.87 -29.48
C GLU A 186 -8.06 17.54 -28.98
N ILE A 187 -8.10 17.36 -27.67
CA ILE A 187 -8.59 16.12 -27.03
C ILE A 187 -9.59 16.41 -25.92
N MET A 188 -10.44 15.42 -25.63
CA MET A 188 -11.42 15.42 -24.55
C MET A 188 -10.83 14.87 -23.23
N PRO A 189 -11.48 15.06 -22.06
CA PRO A 189 -10.95 14.61 -20.78
C PRO A 189 -10.71 13.10 -20.65
N ASP A 190 -11.54 12.27 -21.30
CA ASP A 190 -11.34 10.82 -21.36
C ASP A 190 -10.14 10.45 -22.23
N GLU A 191 -9.93 11.18 -23.32
CA GLU A 191 -8.75 11.02 -24.19
C GLU A 191 -7.44 11.39 -23.47
N ILE A 192 -7.47 12.30 -22.48
CA ILE A 192 -6.31 12.57 -21.61
C ILE A 192 -5.87 11.28 -20.90
N ILE A 193 -6.82 10.51 -20.37
CA ILE A 193 -6.54 9.26 -19.67
C ILE A 193 -6.14 8.17 -20.68
N TYR A 194 -6.89 8.02 -21.77
CA TYR A 194 -6.63 7.01 -22.81
C TYR A 194 -5.23 7.15 -23.43
N HIS A 195 -4.83 8.37 -23.76
CA HIS A 195 -3.50 8.65 -24.31
C HIS A 195 -2.43 8.85 -23.25
N SER A 196 -2.82 8.92 -21.97
CA SER A 196 -1.96 9.35 -20.88
C SER A 196 -1.26 10.67 -21.22
N SER A 197 -2.01 11.65 -21.73
CA SER A 197 -1.48 12.94 -22.19
C SER A 197 -0.90 13.74 -21.02
N GLN A 198 0.40 14.03 -21.07
CA GLN A 198 1.07 14.85 -20.07
C GLN A 198 0.67 16.32 -20.19
N VAL A 199 0.52 16.82 -21.42
CA VAL A 199 0.16 18.21 -21.70
C VAL A 199 -1.29 18.47 -21.31
N GLY A 200 -2.20 17.57 -21.69
CA GLY A 200 -3.62 17.67 -21.35
C GLY A 200 -3.83 17.66 -19.83
N THR A 201 -3.20 16.71 -19.13
CA THR A 201 -3.23 16.65 -17.67
C THR A 201 -2.67 17.94 -17.05
N ALA A 202 -1.51 18.42 -17.50
CA ALA A 202 -0.91 19.65 -16.99
C ALA A 202 -1.83 20.87 -17.16
N LYS A 203 -2.48 21.01 -18.33
CA LYS A 203 -3.44 22.09 -18.61
C LYS A 203 -4.69 22.03 -17.73
N VAL A 204 -5.12 20.82 -17.34
CA VAL A 204 -6.23 20.65 -16.38
C VAL A 204 -5.76 20.95 -14.96
N ALA A 205 -4.60 20.42 -14.55
CA ALA A 205 -4.07 20.58 -13.19
C ALA A 205 -3.83 22.06 -12.81
N ILE A 206 -3.37 22.90 -13.73
CA ILE A 206 -3.15 24.33 -13.45
C ILE A 206 -4.44 25.13 -13.26
N LYS A 207 -5.61 24.58 -13.62
CA LYS A 207 -6.92 25.23 -13.37
C LYS A 207 -7.33 25.16 -11.90
N PHE A 208 -6.76 24.25 -11.12
CA PHE A 208 -7.01 24.15 -9.69
C PHE A 208 -6.33 25.31 -8.95
N SER A 209 -6.98 25.80 -7.90
CA SER A 209 -6.26 26.51 -6.84
C SER A 209 -5.32 25.55 -6.10
N ASP A 210 -4.36 26.11 -5.36
CA ASP A 210 -3.36 25.32 -4.64
C ASP A 210 -4.02 24.38 -3.62
N ASP A 211 -5.03 24.89 -2.90
CA ASP A 211 -5.80 24.12 -1.93
C ASP A 211 -6.73 23.12 -2.62
N GLN A 212 -7.35 23.47 -3.75
CA GLN A 212 -8.23 22.55 -4.48
C GLN A 212 -7.47 21.29 -4.91
N LEU A 213 -6.25 21.45 -5.47
CA LEU A 213 -5.46 20.30 -5.92
C LEU A 213 -5.00 19.43 -4.75
N LYS A 214 -4.45 20.04 -3.70
CA LYS A 214 -4.01 19.32 -2.50
C LYS A 214 -5.16 18.57 -1.85
N ASN A 215 -6.29 19.24 -1.64
CA ASN A 215 -7.46 18.61 -1.02
C ASN A 215 -8.09 17.54 -1.92
N ASN A 216 -8.04 17.70 -3.25
CA ASN A 216 -8.48 16.64 -4.15
C ASN A 216 -7.67 15.36 -3.96
N LEU A 217 -6.34 15.45 -3.95
CA LEU A 217 -5.48 14.29 -3.74
C LEU A 217 -5.65 13.66 -2.35
N ARG A 218 -5.72 14.49 -1.29
CA ARG A 218 -5.98 13.99 0.08
C ARG A 218 -7.31 13.26 0.20
N ARG A 219 -8.37 13.75 -0.45
CA ARG A 219 -9.69 13.07 -0.47
C ARG A 219 -9.65 11.69 -1.12
N PHE A 220 -8.69 11.43 -1.99
CA PHE A 220 -8.45 10.10 -2.55
C PHE A 220 -7.45 9.26 -1.72
N GLY A 221 -6.98 9.78 -0.58
CA GLY A 221 -6.09 9.08 0.35
C GLY A 221 -4.58 9.30 0.10
N PHE A 222 -4.19 10.15 -0.86
CA PHE A 222 -2.77 10.41 -1.10
C PHE A 222 -2.15 11.26 0.02
N GLY A 223 -1.07 10.78 0.63
CA GLY A 223 -0.42 11.44 1.75
C GLY A 223 -1.20 11.35 3.06
N GLU A 224 -2.24 10.51 3.11
CA GLU A 224 -3.05 10.25 4.31
C GLU A 224 -2.70 8.88 4.90
N PHE A 225 -2.73 8.79 6.24
CA PHE A 225 -2.54 7.51 6.91
C PHE A 225 -3.71 6.58 6.61
N LEU A 226 -3.41 5.29 6.44
CA LEU A 226 -4.44 4.27 6.37
C LEU A 226 -5.11 4.17 7.74
N GLU A 227 -6.43 4.03 7.78
CA GLU A 227 -7.19 3.80 9.02
C GLU A 227 -6.95 2.40 9.63
N MET A 228 -6.00 1.64 9.09
CA MET A 228 -5.52 0.39 9.65
C MET A 228 -4.46 0.72 10.69
N ASP A 229 -4.50 0.10 11.87
CA ASP A 229 -3.61 0.35 13.03
C ASP A 229 -2.15 -0.10 12.81
N LEU A 230 -1.67 0.00 11.57
CA LEU A 230 -0.31 -0.28 11.16
C LEU A 230 0.58 0.78 11.77
N SER A 231 1.17 0.45 12.92
CA SER A 231 2.26 1.17 13.61
C SER A 231 3.45 1.50 12.70
N LEU A 232 3.46 0.98 11.47
CA LEU A 232 4.49 1.14 10.43
C LEU A 232 3.96 1.76 9.12
N SER A 233 2.69 2.19 9.03
CA SER A 233 2.20 2.85 7.82
C SER A 233 2.83 4.24 7.69
N ASN A 234 3.57 4.44 6.61
CA ASN A 234 4.01 5.77 6.20
C ASN A 234 3.15 6.18 4.99
N PRO A 235 2.41 7.29 5.08
CA PRO A 235 1.40 7.66 4.08
C PRO A 235 2.01 8.19 2.77
N GLY A 236 3.35 8.26 2.71
CA GLY A 236 4.05 9.01 1.68
C GLY A 236 3.84 10.50 1.88
N THR A 237 4.08 11.28 0.83
CA THR A 237 3.90 12.73 0.88
C THR A 237 3.25 13.22 -0.39
N ILE A 238 2.47 14.29 -0.25
CA ILE A 238 2.13 15.19 -1.35
C ILE A 238 2.90 16.49 -1.17
N LEU A 239 3.17 17.20 -2.26
CA LEU A 239 3.80 18.51 -2.18
C LEU A 239 2.84 19.49 -1.49
N ASP A 240 3.17 19.86 -0.25
CA ASP A 240 2.36 20.74 0.59
C ASP A 240 3.05 22.09 0.85
N ALA A 241 3.35 22.80 -0.24
CA ALA A 241 3.84 24.16 -0.13
C ALA A 241 2.67 25.16 0.08
N PRO A 242 2.91 26.31 0.73
CA PRO A 242 1.91 27.39 0.83
C PRO A 242 1.51 27.97 -0.52
N LYS A 243 2.39 27.86 -1.52
CA LYS A 243 2.16 28.29 -2.90
C LYS A 243 2.70 27.24 -3.86
N LEU A 244 1.88 26.84 -4.82
CA LEU A 244 2.25 25.94 -5.90
C LEU A 244 2.44 26.74 -7.20
N TYR A 245 3.60 26.60 -7.84
CA TYR A 245 3.80 27.10 -9.19
C TYR A 245 3.06 26.21 -10.20
N GLU A 246 2.89 26.70 -11.43
CA GLU A 246 2.19 25.93 -12.48
C GLU A 246 2.85 24.58 -12.74
N ILE A 247 4.19 24.53 -12.68
CA ILE A 247 4.93 23.28 -12.86
C ILE A 247 4.70 22.30 -11.70
N ASP A 248 4.49 22.80 -10.48
CA ASP A 248 4.19 21.97 -9.31
C ASP A 248 2.83 21.30 -9.50
N LYS A 249 1.81 22.10 -9.86
CA LYS A 249 0.46 21.60 -10.16
C LYS A 249 0.49 20.56 -11.27
N ALA A 250 1.21 20.84 -12.36
CA ALA A 250 1.38 19.91 -13.46
C ALA A 250 2.16 18.63 -13.10
N SER A 251 2.96 18.64 -12.03
CA SER A 251 3.68 17.45 -11.53
C SER A 251 2.80 16.59 -10.63
N MET A 252 1.97 17.24 -9.82
CA MET A 252 1.06 16.58 -8.90
C MET A 252 -0.18 16.00 -9.60
N GLY A 253 -0.59 16.64 -10.69
CA GLY A 253 -1.78 16.31 -11.46
C GLY A 253 -1.54 15.27 -12.55
#